data_AF-A0AAV5UJD4-F1
#
_entry.id   AF-A0AAV5UJD4-F1
#
_cell.length_a   1.000
_cell.length_b   1.000
_cell.length_c   1.000
_cell.angle_alpha   90.00
_cell.angle_beta   90.00
_cell.angle_gamma   90.00
#
_symmetry.space_group_name_H-M   'P 1'
#
loop_
_entity.id
_entity.type
_entity.pdbx_description
1 polymer ?
#
loop_
_entity_poly.entity_id
_entity_poly.type
_entity_poly.pdbx_seq_one_letter_code
_entity_poly.pdbx_strand_id
1 'polypeptide(L)'
;DAYASHPHTFDSQPQQHYVQQAAPCCGQGSNYNPYQGYQGQAAQPGLNGLFNQMQCFSGDLIVQTIDGPKRMSELKTGDEVMSIEENMVSFSPIIMFLHRDEEQLAEFNVITTVNGDSVKLTNEHLMHVSDCEAASPLVLVRAKEVTTEHCVMSAKSSTRTLRMDRVTSVTKTTERGIYAPLTSTGDIIVNDVLSSCHSNLAVKTLQQSFFSIYRSFHRGLSYILPEEDGDLPLGVTYLTSALDLFLPAKAVLA
;
A
#
# COMPACT_ATOMS: atom_id res chain seq x y z
N ASP A 1 -31.37 -34.16 -63.53
CA ASP A 1 -31.96 -35.03 -62.50
C ASP A 1 -31.34 -34.72 -61.16
N ALA A 2 -32.04 -34.29 -60.12
CA ALA A 2 -33.41 -33.87 -60.00
C ALA A 2 -33.43 -32.78 -58.91
N TYR A 3 -33.95 -31.62 -59.30
CA TYR A 3 -34.52 -30.63 -58.41
C TYR A 3 -35.73 -31.27 -57.70
N ALA A 4 -35.79 -31.18 -56.36
CA ALA A 4 -37.03 -31.41 -55.61
C ALA A 4 -37.10 -30.44 -54.43
N SER A 5 -37.68 -29.29 -54.72
CA SER A 5 -38.26 -28.30 -53.82
C SER A 5 -39.56 -28.81 -53.21
N HIS A 6 -39.80 -28.59 -51.91
CA HIS A 6 -41.11 -28.43 -51.23
C HIS A 6 -40.88 -28.07 -49.73
N PRO A 7 -41.85 -27.51 -48.99
CA PRO A 7 -42.37 -26.15 -49.13
C PRO A 7 -42.21 -25.33 -47.82
N HIS A 8 -42.12 -24.01 -47.93
CA HIS A 8 -42.24 -23.11 -46.79
C HIS A 8 -43.70 -23.03 -46.34
N THR A 9 -44.01 -23.63 -45.19
CA THR A 9 -45.22 -23.33 -44.42
C THR A 9 -44.83 -22.42 -43.25
N PHE A 10 -45.31 -21.18 -43.31
CA PHE A 10 -45.29 -20.20 -42.24
C PHE A 10 -46.22 -20.70 -41.13
N ASP A 11 -45.67 -21.09 -39.99
CA ASP A 11 -46.43 -21.27 -38.75
C ASP A 11 -45.92 -20.25 -37.73
N SER A 12 -46.76 -19.27 -37.46
CA SER A 12 -46.48 -18.14 -36.58
C SER A 12 -46.69 -18.57 -35.13
N GLN A 13 -45.60 -18.86 -34.41
CA GLN A 13 -45.61 -18.96 -32.95
C GLN A 13 -44.97 -17.71 -32.32
N PRO A 14 -45.60 -17.11 -31.30
CA PRO A 14 -45.18 -15.82 -30.76
C PRO A 14 -43.94 -15.95 -29.88
N GLN A 15 -42.95 -15.07 -30.13
CA GLN A 15 -41.76 -14.90 -29.32
C GLN A 15 -42.13 -14.43 -27.90
N GLN A 16 -41.74 -15.20 -26.88
CA GLN A 16 -41.79 -14.76 -25.50
C GLN A 16 -40.58 -13.86 -25.20
N HIS A 17 -40.83 -12.55 -25.24
CA HIS A 17 -39.94 -11.53 -24.71
C HIS A 17 -40.06 -11.50 -23.18
N TYR A 18 -38.97 -11.71 -22.46
CA TYR A 18 -38.89 -11.34 -21.04
C TYR A 18 -38.71 -9.82 -20.96
N VAL A 19 -39.83 -9.11 -20.85
CA VAL A 19 -39.87 -7.67 -20.53
C VAL A 19 -40.07 -7.57 -19.02
N GLN A 20 -39.06 -7.12 -18.28
CA GLN A 20 -39.25 -6.64 -16.91
C GLN A 20 -40.12 -5.38 -16.97
N GLN A 21 -41.40 -5.51 -16.64
CA GLN A 21 -42.30 -4.38 -16.51
C GLN A 21 -42.08 -3.68 -15.16
N ALA A 22 -41.72 -2.41 -15.26
CA ALA A 22 -41.77 -1.44 -14.18
C ALA A 22 -43.23 -1.26 -13.69
N ALA A 23 -43.40 -1.29 -12.38
CA ALA A 23 -44.66 -1.05 -11.68
C ALA A 23 -44.67 0.39 -11.08
N PRO A 24 -45.85 0.93 -10.71
CA PRO A 24 -46.32 2.24 -11.17
C PRO A 24 -45.87 3.45 -10.35
N CYS A 25 -45.76 4.57 -11.06
CA CYS A 25 -45.50 5.91 -10.54
C CYS A 25 -46.82 6.53 -10.05
N CYS A 26 -47.10 6.45 -8.75
CA CYS A 26 -48.14 7.26 -8.09
C CYS A 26 -47.69 7.63 -6.68
N GLY A 27 -47.92 8.89 -6.27
CA GLY A 27 -48.08 9.24 -4.86
C GLY A 27 -47.25 10.40 -4.37
N GLN A 28 -47.91 11.54 -4.16
CA GLN A 28 -47.33 12.78 -3.66
C GLN A 28 -46.92 12.70 -2.18
N GLY A 29 -45.78 13.33 -1.87
CA GLY A 29 -45.54 14.15 -0.68
C GLY A 29 -45.64 13.49 0.71
N SER A 30 -44.49 13.15 1.29
CA SER A 30 -44.14 13.51 2.67
C SER A 30 -42.65 13.26 2.94
N ASN A 31 -42.02 14.24 3.59
CA ASN A 31 -40.62 14.37 3.99
C ASN A 31 -39.87 13.03 4.25
N TYR A 32 -39.00 12.63 3.31
CA TYR A 32 -38.01 11.58 3.54
C TYR A 32 -36.72 12.22 4.05
N ASN A 33 -36.45 12.06 5.35
CA ASN A 33 -35.16 12.38 5.95
C ASN A 33 -34.29 11.10 5.93
N PRO A 34 -33.21 11.02 5.13
CA PRO A 34 -32.39 9.82 5.02
C PRO A 34 -31.50 9.57 6.26
N TYR A 35 -31.63 10.35 7.33
CA TYR A 35 -30.85 10.22 8.56
C TYR A 35 -31.65 9.70 9.76
N GLN A 36 -32.42 8.62 9.57
CA GLN A 36 -32.94 7.85 10.71
C GLN A 36 -32.85 6.36 10.41
N GLY A 37 -31.72 5.75 10.80
CA GLY A 37 -31.59 4.30 10.73
C GLY A 37 -30.17 3.76 10.75
N TYR A 38 -29.32 4.19 11.68
CA TYR A 38 -28.14 3.40 12.10
C TYR A 38 -27.83 3.76 13.57
N GLN A 39 -28.63 3.23 14.49
CA GLN A 39 -28.16 2.99 15.86
C GLN A 39 -27.44 1.64 15.89
N GLY A 40 -26.30 1.59 15.20
CA GLY A 40 -25.24 0.63 15.50
C GLY A 40 -24.07 1.48 15.94
N GLN A 41 -23.68 1.38 17.22
CA GLN A 41 -22.50 2.06 17.73
C GLN A 41 -21.30 1.63 16.88
N ALA A 42 -20.89 2.49 15.94
CA ALA A 42 -19.60 2.39 15.30
C ALA A 42 -18.58 2.56 16.41
N ALA A 43 -18.04 1.44 16.89
CA ALA A 43 -16.83 1.44 17.69
C ALA A 43 -15.81 2.22 16.85
N GLN A 44 -15.43 3.40 17.34
CA GLN A 44 -14.26 4.12 16.86
C GLN A 44 -13.14 3.07 16.77
N PRO A 45 -12.47 2.87 15.62
CA PRO A 45 -11.40 1.90 15.57
C PRO A 45 -10.39 2.35 16.61
N GLY A 46 -10.26 1.57 17.69
CA GLY A 46 -9.21 1.80 18.68
C GLY A 46 -7.87 1.77 17.98
N LEU A 47 -6.79 2.20 18.65
CA LEU A 47 -5.43 2.15 18.09
C LEU A 47 -5.10 0.78 17.45
N ASN A 48 -5.66 -0.31 17.97
CA ASN A 48 -5.61 -1.67 17.40
C ASN A 48 -6.10 -1.77 15.94
N GLY A 49 -7.12 -1.02 15.54
CA GLY A 49 -7.63 -0.98 14.16
C GLY A 49 -6.70 -0.23 13.20
N LEU A 50 -5.95 0.76 13.69
CA LEU A 50 -4.90 1.44 12.92
C LEU A 50 -3.70 0.51 12.70
N PHE A 51 -3.31 -0.29 13.70
CA PHE A 51 -2.19 -1.23 13.55
C PHE A 51 -2.45 -2.35 12.53
N ASN A 52 -3.70 -2.78 12.37
CA ASN A 52 -4.09 -3.73 11.32
C ASN A 52 -3.89 -3.18 9.89
N GLN A 53 -3.72 -1.86 9.74
CA GLN A 53 -3.45 -1.20 8.46
C GLN A 53 -1.96 -0.92 8.23
N MET A 54 -1.10 -1.25 9.19
CA MET A 54 0.33 -0.99 9.10
C MET A 54 1.04 -2.03 8.23
N GLN A 55 1.99 -1.57 7.43
CA GLN A 55 2.76 -2.36 6.49
C GLN A 55 4.05 -2.81 7.17
N CYS A 56 4.10 -4.04 7.68
CA CYS A 56 5.23 -4.53 8.48
C CYS A 56 5.79 -5.83 7.92
N PHE A 57 7.06 -6.06 8.21
CA PHE A 57 7.83 -7.28 8.01
C PHE A 57 7.92 -8.06 9.32
N SER A 58 8.09 -9.38 9.24
CA SER A 58 8.51 -10.19 10.38
C SER A 58 9.99 -9.97 10.70
N GLY A 59 10.36 -10.12 11.98
CA GLY A 59 11.70 -9.79 12.50
C GLY A 59 12.84 -10.73 12.08
N ASP A 60 12.53 -11.97 11.72
CA ASP A 60 13.54 -12.99 11.38
C ASP A 60 14.03 -12.93 9.92
N LEU A 61 13.36 -12.14 9.08
CA LEU A 61 13.73 -11.95 7.69
C LEU A 61 15.12 -11.33 7.57
N ILE A 62 15.88 -11.72 6.55
CA ILE A 62 17.25 -11.26 6.33
C ILE A 62 17.27 -10.12 5.31
N VAL A 63 18.01 -9.08 5.64
CA VAL A 63 18.27 -7.94 4.76
C VAL A 63 19.76 -7.82 4.55
N GLN A 64 20.17 -7.71 3.29
CA GLN A 64 21.57 -7.46 2.96
C GLN A 64 21.91 -6.00 3.26
N THR A 65 22.96 -5.79 4.04
CA THR A 65 23.49 -4.45 4.33
C THR A 65 24.91 -4.33 3.80
N ILE A 66 25.45 -3.11 3.73
CA ILE A 66 26.85 -2.90 3.33
C ILE A 66 27.85 -3.64 4.25
N ASP A 67 27.48 -3.82 5.53
CA ASP A 67 28.26 -4.54 6.54
C ASP A 67 28.00 -6.06 6.56
N GLY A 68 27.15 -6.55 5.66
CA GLY A 68 26.71 -7.95 5.58
C GLY A 68 25.24 -8.17 5.93
N PRO A 69 24.76 -9.42 5.91
CA PRO A 69 23.37 -9.74 6.20
C PRO A 69 23.02 -9.47 7.67
N LYS A 70 21.90 -8.79 7.90
CA LYS A 70 21.30 -8.57 9.23
C LYS A 70 19.87 -9.07 9.25
N ARG A 71 19.37 -9.48 10.42
CA ARG A 71 17.93 -9.71 10.59
C ARG A 71 17.18 -8.40 10.58
N MET A 72 15.92 -8.42 10.13
CA MET A 72 15.02 -7.27 10.16
C MET A 72 14.91 -6.67 11.57
N SER A 73 14.91 -7.51 12.61
CA SER A 73 14.90 -7.07 14.01
C SER A 73 16.19 -6.39 14.48
N GLU A 74 17.32 -6.65 13.81
CA GLU A 74 18.64 -6.11 14.15
C GLU A 74 18.94 -4.79 13.44
N LEU A 75 18.17 -4.46 12.40
CA LEU A 75 18.33 -3.23 11.63
C LEU A 75 18.14 -1.98 12.49
N LYS A 76 18.89 -0.94 12.13
CA LYS A 76 18.89 0.37 12.80
C LYS A 76 18.79 1.48 11.77
N THR A 77 18.28 2.64 12.20
CA THR A 77 18.37 3.87 11.42
C THR A 77 19.83 4.14 11.05
N GLY A 78 20.07 4.47 9.79
CA GLY A 78 21.40 4.67 9.22
C GLY A 78 22.03 3.43 8.60
N ASP A 79 21.52 2.21 8.88
CA ASP A 79 21.98 1.02 8.16
C ASP A 79 21.67 1.17 6.66
N GLU A 80 22.67 0.96 5.81
CA GLU A 80 22.51 0.95 4.36
C GLU A 80 22.06 -0.45 3.91
N VAL A 81 20.82 -0.56 3.45
CA VAL A 81 20.17 -1.82 3.07
C VAL A 81 20.02 -1.96 1.57
N MET A 82 20.06 -3.19 1.07
CA MET A 82 19.85 -3.49 -0.34
C MET A 82 18.43 -3.07 -0.77
N SER A 83 18.39 -2.32 -1.86
CA SER A 83 17.19 -1.70 -2.40
C SER A 83 17.30 -1.58 -3.93
N ILE A 84 16.41 -0.79 -4.54
CA ILE A 84 16.45 -0.45 -5.95
C ILE A 84 16.43 1.07 -6.15
N GLU A 85 17.08 1.53 -7.21
CA GLU A 85 17.02 2.90 -7.73
C GLU A 85 16.93 2.81 -9.26
N GLU A 86 15.88 3.37 -9.86
CA GLU A 86 15.66 3.36 -11.32
C GLU A 86 15.80 1.95 -11.98
N ASN A 87 15.36 0.90 -11.29
CA ASN A 87 15.48 -0.52 -11.68
C ASN A 87 16.89 -1.12 -11.60
N MET A 88 17.83 -0.48 -10.92
CA MET A 88 19.14 -1.04 -10.59
C MET A 88 19.21 -1.36 -9.10
N VAL A 89 19.86 -2.47 -8.76
CA VAL A 89 20.09 -2.83 -7.35
C VAL A 89 21.10 -1.85 -6.76
N SER A 90 20.71 -1.19 -5.69
CA SER A 90 21.52 -0.20 -4.97
C SER A 90 21.46 -0.45 -3.45
N PHE A 91 22.13 0.39 -2.67
CA PHE A 91 21.96 0.43 -1.22
C PHE A 91 21.33 1.77 -0.84
N SER A 92 20.40 1.74 0.10
CA SER A 92 19.70 2.93 0.59
C SER A 92 19.69 2.94 2.11
N PRO A 93 19.96 4.09 2.76
CA PRO A 93 19.92 4.17 4.22
C PRO A 93 18.49 4.04 4.73
N ILE A 94 18.32 3.33 5.85
CA ILE A 94 17.09 3.39 6.64
C ILE A 94 17.02 4.77 7.31
N ILE A 95 16.06 5.59 6.92
CA ILE A 95 15.88 6.94 7.47
C ILE A 95 15.13 6.92 8.80
N MET A 96 14.20 5.99 8.99
CA MET A 96 13.48 5.78 10.26
C MET A 96 12.73 4.45 10.26
N PHE A 97 12.19 4.05 11.41
CA PHE A 97 11.19 3.00 11.51
C PHE A 97 9.82 3.63 11.72
N LEU A 98 8.91 3.40 10.79
CA LEU A 98 7.51 3.83 10.89
C LEU A 98 6.74 3.01 11.94
N HIS A 99 7.20 1.78 12.15
CA HIS A 99 6.70 0.90 13.20
C HIS A 99 7.80 -0.04 13.67
N ARG A 100 7.88 -0.26 14.98
CA ARG A 100 8.71 -1.27 15.61
C ARG A 100 8.11 -1.64 16.96
N ASP A 101 7.67 -2.88 17.08
CA ASP A 101 7.27 -3.49 18.35
C ASP A 101 7.77 -4.93 18.34
N GLU A 102 8.71 -5.24 19.22
CA GLU A 102 9.40 -6.54 19.28
C GLU A 102 8.54 -7.62 19.94
N GLU A 103 7.50 -7.23 20.68
CA GLU A 103 6.65 -8.13 21.47
C GLU A 103 5.25 -8.32 20.86
N GLN A 104 4.88 -7.49 19.89
CA GLN A 104 3.59 -7.61 19.22
C GLN A 104 3.49 -8.92 18.44
N LEU A 105 2.46 -9.71 18.76
CA LEU A 105 2.06 -10.86 17.94
C LEU A 105 1.26 -10.36 16.73
N ALA A 106 1.63 -10.83 15.54
CA ALA A 106 0.96 -10.48 14.29
C ALA A 106 0.86 -11.69 13.35
N GLU A 107 -0.18 -11.70 12.53
CA GLU A 107 -0.30 -12.65 11.42
C GLU A 107 0.42 -12.10 10.18
N PHE A 108 1.19 -12.94 9.53
CA PHE A 108 1.91 -12.64 8.30
C PHE A 108 1.48 -13.55 7.16
N ASN A 109 1.44 -13.00 5.95
CA ASN A 109 1.39 -13.73 4.69
C ASN A 109 2.81 -14.22 4.39
N VAL A 110 3.00 -15.53 4.34
CA VAL A 110 4.24 -16.16 3.90
C VAL A 110 4.12 -16.38 2.40
N ILE A 111 4.84 -15.57 1.63
CA ILE A 111 4.84 -15.62 0.16
C ILE A 111 6.14 -16.27 -0.27
N THR A 112 6.05 -17.46 -0.86
CA THR A 112 7.20 -18.26 -1.27
C THR A 112 7.31 -18.26 -2.79
N THR A 113 8.52 -18.07 -3.28
CA THR A 113 8.84 -18.06 -4.70
C THR A 113 9.36 -19.42 -5.19
N VAL A 114 9.44 -19.59 -6.51
CA VAL A 114 10.00 -20.79 -7.15
C VAL A 114 11.45 -21.09 -6.77
N ASN A 115 12.22 -20.06 -6.40
CA ASN A 115 13.63 -20.22 -6.00
C ASN A 115 13.79 -20.62 -4.51
N GLY A 116 12.69 -20.77 -3.77
CA GLY A 116 12.69 -21.07 -2.35
C GLY A 116 12.81 -19.83 -1.45
N ASP A 117 13.03 -18.66 -2.04
CA ASP A 117 13.03 -17.37 -1.34
C ASP A 117 11.61 -17.09 -0.81
N SER A 118 11.51 -16.58 0.42
CA SER A 118 10.22 -16.29 1.05
C SER A 118 10.23 -15.01 1.88
N VAL A 119 9.13 -14.27 1.82
CA VAL A 119 8.92 -13.04 2.60
C VAL A 119 7.68 -13.17 3.47
N LYS A 120 7.69 -12.50 4.64
CA LYS A 120 6.61 -12.53 5.62
C LYS A 120 6.09 -11.13 5.92
N LEU A 121 4.88 -10.84 5.44
CA LEU A 121 4.33 -9.49 5.40
C LEU A 121 2.92 -9.41 6.00
N THR A 122 2.62 -8.32 6.70
CA THR A 122 1.23 -8.04 7.14
C THR A 122 0.29 -7.85 5.96
N ASN A 123 -1.02 -8.00 6.19
CA ASN A 123 -2.05 -8.01 5.15
C ASN A 123 -2.03 -6.82 4.19
N GLU A 124 -1.80 -5.60 4.71
CA GLU A 124 -1.83 -4.37 3.91
C GLU A 124 -0.46 -3.95 3.37
N HIS A 125 0.59 -4.74 3.60
CA HIS A 125 1.93 -4.48 3.07
C HIS A 125 1.93 -4.54 1.54
N LEU A 126 2.52 -3.56 0.86
CA LEU A 126 2.52 -3.49 -0.59
C LEU A 126 3.76 -4.16 -1.19
N MET A 127 3.55 -4.97 -2.22
CA MET A 127 4.59 -5.64 -2.98
C MET A 127 4.50 -5.27 -4.45
N HIS A 128 5.67 -5.17 -5.09
CA HIS A 128 5.79 -5.08 -6.53
C HIS A 128 5.54 -6.46 -7.14
N VAL A 129 4.48 -6.58 -7.94
CA VAL A 129 4.12 -7.82 -8.65
C VAL A 129 3.88 -7.57 -10.13
N SER A 130 3.95 -8.62 -10.93
CA SER A 130 3.53 -8.66 -12.34
C SER A 130 2.73 -9.93 -12.63
N ASP A 131 2.21 -10.05 -13.84
CA ASP A 131 1.55 -11.23 -14.40
C ASP A 131 2.53 -12.28 -14.97
N CYS A 132 3.82 -12.18 -14.62
CA CYS A 132 4.89 -13.04 -15.11
C CYS A 132 5.29 -12.87 -16.59
N GLU A 133 4.79 -11.87 -17.30
CA GLU A 133 5.25 -11.55 -18.66
C GLU A 133 6.44 -10.60 -18.63
N ALA A 134 7.44 -10.82 -19.50
CA ALA A 134 8.71 -10.09 -19.46
C ALA A 134 8.57 -8.57 -19.69
N ALA A 135 7.52 -8.14 -20.38
CA ALA A 135 7.26 -6.73 -20.70
C ALA A 135 6.21 -6.10 -19.78
N SER A 136 5.67 -6.83 -18.80
CA SER A 136 4.60 -6.33 -17.97
C SER A 136 5.09 -5.33 -16.93
N PRO A 137 4.37 -4.21 -16.73
CA PRO A 137 4.72 -3.25 -15.70
C PRO A 137 4.54 -3.87 -14.31
N LEU A 138 5.39 -3.44 -13.37
CA LEU A 138 5.19 -3.76 -11.97
C LEU A 138 4.02 -2.95 -11.40
N VAL A 139 3.17 -3.61 -10.65
CA VAL A 139 2.06 -2.99 -9.92
C VAL A 139 2.19 -3.27 -8.43
N LEU A 140 1.72 -2.33 -7.60
CA LEU A 140 1.68 -2.50 -6.15
C LEU A 140 0.41 -3.24 -5.74
N VAL A 141 0.58 -4.41 -5.12
CA VAL A 141 -0.52 -5.25 -4.62
C VAL A 141 -0.31 -5.52 -3.14
N ARG A 142 -1.41 -5.58 -2.37
CA ARG A 142 -1.34 -5.92 -0.94
C ARG A 142 -0.95 -7.38 -0.75
N ALA A 143 -0.17 -7.68 0.27
CA ALA A 143 0.30 -9.05 0.53
C ALA A 143 -0.83 -10.08 0.64
N LYS A 144 -1.99 -9.69 1.19
CA LYS A 144 -3.18 -10.56 1.27
C LYS A 144 -3.84 -10.88 -0.08
N GLU A 145 -3.53 -10.10 -1.12
CA GLU A 145 -4.07 -10.22 -2.48
C GLU A 145 -3.07 -10.89 -3.43
N VAL A 146 -1.87 -11.20 -2.95
CA VAL A 146 -0.88 -11.94 -3.74
C VAL A 146 -1.36 -13.38 -3.91
N THR A 147 -1.24 -13.92 -5.13
CA THR A 147 -1.61 -15.29 -5.48
C THR A 147 -0.49 -15.95 -6.28
N THR A 148 -0.63 -17.24 -6.57
CA THR A 148 0.33 -18.01 -7.40
C THR A 148 0.34 -17.63 -8.89
N GLU A 149 -0.59 -16.77 -9.32
CA GLU A 149 -0.59 -16.20 -10.66
C GLU A 149 0.30 -14.97 -10.79
N HIS A 150 0.83 -14.46 -9.67
CA HIS A 150 1.75 -13.33 -9.68
C HIS A 150 3.21 -13.78 -9.73
N CYS A 151 4.03 -12.91 -10.30
CA CYS A 151 5.47 -12.92 -10.12
C CYS A 151 5.91 -11.72 -9.27
N VAL A 152 6.99 -11.90 -8.52
CA VAL A 152 7.64 -10.85 -7.73
C VAL A 152 9.01 -10.55 -8.33
N MET A 153 9.54 -9.36 -8.06
CA MET A 153 10.94 -9.09 -8.37
C MET A 153 11.83 -9.59 -7.24
N SER A 154 12.94 -10.21 -7.61
CA SER A 154 13.97 -10.65 -6.68
C SER A 154 15.35 -10.24 -7.17
N ALA A 155 16.28 -10.06 -6.25
CA ALA A 155 17.67 -9.85 -6.54
C ALA A 155 18.50 -10.60 -5.52
N LYS A 156 19.35 -11.51 -6.01
CA LYS A 156 20.30 -12.22 -5.14
C LYS A 156 21.43 -11.29 -4.77
N SER A 157 21.86 -11.36 -3.51
CA SER A 157 23.01 -10.57 -3.03
C SER A 157 24.28 -10.74 -3.86
N SER A 158 24.51 -11.94 -4.42
CA SER A 158 25.72 -12.28 -5.17
C SER A 158 25.74 -11.70 -6.59
N THR A 159 24.58 -11.63 -7.26
CA THR A 159 24.50 -11.19 -8.66
C THR A 159 24.01 -9.76 -8.80
N ARG A 160 23.31 -9.22 -7.78
CA ARG A 160 22.70 -7.88 -7.78
C ARG A 160 21.91 -7.58 -9.06
N THR A 161 21.34 -8.61 -9.66
CA THR A 161 20.55 -8.53 -10.88
C THR A 161 19.10 -8.80 -10.52
N LEU A 162 18.22 -7.87 -10.90
CA LEU A 162 16.79 -8.06 -10.77
C LEU A 162 16.33 -9.16 -11.72
N ARG A 163 15.52 -10.06 -11.20
CA ARG A 163 14.84 -11.11 -11.96
C ARG A 163 13.41 -11.25 -11.46
N MET A 164 12.59 -11.86 -12.29
CA MET A 164 11.20 -12.12 -11.98
C MET A 164 11.06 -13.56 -11.51
N ASP A 165 10.50 -13.75 -10.32
CA ASP A 165 10.32 -15.06 -9.69
C ASP A 165 8.82 -15.33 -9.45
N ARG A 166 8.33 -16.46 -9.95
CA ARG A 166 6.92 -16.86 -9.76
C ARG A 166 6.64 -17.21 -8.30
N VAL A 167 5.50 -16.73 -7.79
CA VAL A 167 4.96 -17.15 -6.50
C VAL A 167 4.43 -18.57 -6.60
N THR A 168 4.89 -19.46 -5.72
CA THR A 168 4.49 -20.88 -5.70
C THR A 168 3.56 -21.21 -4.54
N SER A 169 3.58 -20.40 -3.47
CA SER A 169 2.73 -20.60 -2.30
C SER A 169 2.48 -19.29 -1.58
N VAL A 170 1.25 -19.13 -1.07
CA VAL A 170 0.87 -18.07 -0.13
C VAL A 170 0.18 -18.73 1.05
N THR A 171 0.77 -18.62 2.24
CA THR A 171 0.23 -19.20 3.48
C THR A 171 0.22 -18.16 4.60
N LYS A 172 -0.24 -18.55 5.79
CA LYS A 172 -0.30 -17.68 6.97
C LYS A 172 0.55 -18.25 8.09
N THR A 173 1.22 -17.37 8.82
CA THR A 173 1.91 -17.69 10.08
C THR A 173 1.62 -16.59 11.10
N THR A 174 1.70 -16.92 12.38
CA THR A 174 1.64 -15.92 13.46
C THR A 174 2.99 -15.88 14.15
N GLU A 175 3.60 -14.69 14.18
CA GLU A 175 4.93 -14.50 14.74
C GLU A 175 4.95 -13.25 15.63
N ARG A 176 5.99 -13.19 16.47
CA ARG A 176 6.23 -12.07 17.38
C ARG A 176 7.24 -11.12 16.74
N GLY A 177 6.95 -9.83 16.85
CA GLY A 177 7.81 -8.76 16.35
C GLY A 177 7.36 -8.26 14.99
N ILE A 178 7.11 -6.96 14.89
CA ILE A 178 6.78 -6.26 13.64
C ILE A 178 7.71 -5.08 13.43
N TYR A 179 8.12 -4.90 12.17
CA TYR A 179 9.10 -3.89 11.80
C TYR A 179 8.69 -3.26 10.46
N ALA A 180 8.70 -1.93 10.39
CA ALA A 180 8.44 -1.16 9.17
C ALA A 180 9.55 -0.13 8.98
N PRO A 181 10.74 -0.54 8.50
CA PRO A 181 11.79 0.40 8.13
C PRO A 181 11.34 1.22 6.93
N LEU A 182 11.75 2.49 6.89
CA LEU A 182 11.59 3.37 5.75
C LEU A 182 12.97 3.69 5.20
N THR A 183 13.22 3.35 3.94
CA THR A 183 14.46 3.68 3.21
C THR A 183 14.30 5.01 2.47
N SER A 184 15.41 5.61 2.02
CA SER A 184 15.35 6.85 1.22
C SER A 184 14.72 6.64 -0.17
N THR A 185 14.84 5.44 -0.74
CA THR A 185 14.27 5.09 -2.05
C THR A 185 12.80 4.68 -1.96
N GLY A 186 12.32 4.25 -0.80
CA GLY A 186 10.96 3.72 -0.62
C GLY A 186 10.84 2.23 -0.94
N ASP A 187 11.95 1.55 -1.20
CA ASP A 187 12.04 0.12 -1.50
C ASP A 187 13.06 -0.59 -0.62
N ILE A 188 12.88 -1.90 -0.45
CA ILE A 188 13.81 -2.76 0.29
C ILE A 188 13.77 -4.18 -0.26
N ILE A 189 14.92 -4.83 -0.36
CA ILE A 189 15.03 -6.24 -0.74
C ILE A 189 15.25 -7.07 0.53
N VAL A 190 14.30 -7.96 0.81
CA VAL A 190 14.23 -8.76 2.03
C VAL A 190 14.11 -10.23 1.65
N ASN A 191 15.00 -11.09 2.18
CA ASN A 191 15.17 -12.48 1.72
C ASN A 191 15.23 -12.56 0.18
N ASP A 192 16.03 -11.68 -0.43
CA ASP A 192 16.18 -11.53 -1.87
C ASP A 192 14.91 -11.13 -2.65
N VAL A 193 13.78 -10.85 -1.99
CA VAL A 193 12.51 -10.40 -2.62
C VAL A 193 12.33 -8.89 -2.45
N LEU A 194 12.05 -8.18 -3.55
CA LEU A 194 11.74 -6.76 -3.54
C LEU A 194 10.36 -6.50 -2.92
N SER A 195 10.32 -5.63 -1.92
CA SER A 195 9.09 -5.16 -1.28
C SER A 195 9.08 -3.63 -1.20
N SER A 196 7.90 -3.03 -1.24
CA SER A 196 7.78 -1.60 -1.00
C SER A 196 7.89 -1.34 0.49
N CYS A 197 8.68 -0.35 0.90
CA CYS A 197 8.69 0.14 2.27
C CYS A 197 7.99 1.51 2.42
N HIS A 198 7.39 2.00 1.33
CA HIS A 198 6.66 3.26 1.29
C HIS A 198 5.23 3.04 1.80
N SER A 199 5.00 3.34 3.08
CA SER A 199 3.63 3.37 3.57
C SER A 199 2.92 4.62 3.03
N ASN A 200 2.14 4.42 1.97
CA ASN A 200 1.18 5.42 1.49
C ASN A 200 0.24 5.91 2.61
N LEU A 201 0.11 5.15 3.69
CA LEU A 201 -0.66 5.54 4.87
C LEU A 201 0.15 6.36 5.88
N ALA A 202 1.39 6.01 6.26
CA ALA A 202 2.09 6.79 7.28
C ALA A 202 2.54 8.16 6.77
N VAL A 203 2.92 8.29 5.49
CA VAL A 203 3.18 9.60 4.89
C VAL A 203 1.91 10.45 4.87
N LYS A 204 0.76 9.87 4.49
CA LYS A 204 -0.53 10.56 4.52
C LYS A 204 -0.95 10.94 5.94
N THR A 205 -0.77 10.05 6.92
CA THR A 205 -1.13 10.29 8.32
C THR A 205 -0.18 11.27 8.97
N LEU A 206 1.12 11.24 8.69
CA LEU A 206 2.09 12.26 9.11
C LEU A 206 1.72 13.61 8.52
N GLN A 207 1.46 13.67 7.21
CA GLN A 207 1.01 14.90 6.55
C GLN A 207 -0.28 15.40 7.18
N GLN A 208 -1.30 14.55 7.34
CA GLN A 208 -2.58 14.92 7.94
C GLN A 208 -2.45 15.34 9.41
N SER A 209 -1.60 14.67 10.19
CA SER A 209 -1.34 15.00 11.59
C SER A 209 -0.62 16.34 11.69
N PHE A 210 0.40 16.55 10.87
CA PHE A 210 1.09 17.83 10.75
C PHE A 210 0.14 18.95 10.35
N PHE A 211 -0.66 18.77 9.29
CA PHE A 211 -1.67 19.74 8.87
C PHE A 211 -2.72 20.00 9.94
N SER A 212 -3.10 18.99 10.73
CA SER A 212 -4.05 19.12 11.84
C SER A 212 -3.47 19.91 13.00
N ILE A 213 -2.23 19.61 13.40
CA ILE A 213 -1.49 20.33 14.45
C ILE A 213 -1.27 21.78 13.99
N TYR A 214 -0.81 22.00 12.77
CA TYR A 214 -0.63 23.33 12.18
C TYR A 214 -1.94 24.12 12.15
N ARG A 215 -3.04 23.53 11.68
CA ARG A 215 -4.36 24.19 11.68
C ARG A 215 -4.87 24.50 13.07
N SER A 216 -4.63 23.62 14.04
CA SER A 216 -5.05 23.83 15.43
C SER A 216 -4.24 24.95 16.07
N PHE A 217 -2.92 24.96 15.86
CA PHE A 217 -2.02 26.03 16.30
C PHE A 217 -2.40 27.36 15.65
N HIS A 218 -2.60 27.40 14.33
CA HIS A 218 -2.95 28.64 13.63
C HIS A 218 -4.34 29.16 14.02
N ARG A 219 -5.34 28.29 14.27
CA ARG A 219 -6.65 28.71 14.79
C ARG A 219 -6.55 29.28 16.21
N GLY A 220 -5.69 28.71 17.06
CA GLY A 220 -5.43 29.22 18.40
C GLY A 220 -4.62 30.53 18.39
N LEU A 221 -3.62 30.62 17.50
CA LEU A 221 -2.74 31.77 17.36
C LEU A 221 -3.48 32.99 16.78
N SER A 222 -4.37 32.79 15.80
CA SER A 222 -5.24 33.85 15.25
C SER A 222 -6.24 34.42 16.28
N TYR A 223 -6.41 33.75 17.42
CA TYR A 223 -7.23 34.24 18.54
C TYR A 223 -6.42 35.06 19.56
N ILE A 224 -5.08 34.92 19.55
CA ILE A 224 -4.18 35.51 20.56
C ILE A 224 -3.36 36.68 19.98
N LEU A 225 -3.07 36.70 18.67
CA LEU A 225 -2.28 37.76 18.03
C LEU A 225 -3.05 38.38 16.86
N PRO A 226 -3.36 39.70 16.90
CA PRO A 226 -3.69 40.45 15.69
C PRO A 226 -2.45 40.50 14.79
N GLU A 227 -2.65 40.43 13.47
CA GLU A 227 -1.62 40.65 12.45
C GLU A 227 -0.73 41.86 12.80
N GLU A 228 0.57 41.61 13.00
CA GLU A 228 1.59 42.58 12.63
C GLU A 228 2.65 41.88 11.79
N ASP A 229 3.19 42.67 10.87
CA ASP A 229 3.74 42.26 9.60
C ASP A 229 4.87 41.23 9.65
N GLY A 230 4.75 40.22 8.77
CA GLY A 230 5.82 39.94 7.82
C GLY A 230 6.96 39.02 8.22
N ASP A 231 7.08 38.56 9.47
CA ASP A 231 8.11 37.57 9.84
C ASP A 231 7.52 36.37 10.58
N LEU A 232 7.69 35.19 9.97
CA LEU A 232 7.34 33.92 10.59
C LEU A 232 8.20 33.73 11.86
N PRO A 233 7.60 33.34 13.01
CA PRO A 233 8.35 33.18 14.24
C PRO A 233 9.47 32.16 14.04
N LEU A 234 10.63 32.40 14.65
CA LEU A 234 11.90 31.69 14.45
C LEU A 234 11.83 30.15 14.48
N GLY A 235 10.78 29.53 15.04
CA GLY A 235 10.56 28.08 15.03
C GLY A 235 9.92 27.53 13.74
N VAL A 236 9.18 28.35 13.00
CA VAL A 236 8.47 27.93 11.78
C VAL A 236 9.41 27.86 10.58
N THR A 237 10.48 28.67 10.57
CA THR A 237 11.53 28.62 9.56
C THR A 237 12.29 27.28 9.58
N TYR A 238 12.59 26.74 10.77
CA TYR A 238 13.20 25.40 10.89
C TYR A 238 12.25 24.29 10.42
N LEU A 239 10.95 24.41 10.70
CA LEU A 239 9.95 23.46 10.22
C LEU A 239 9.79 23.49 8.70
N THR A 240 9.84 24.67 8.08
CA THR A 240 9.85 24.79 6.61
C THR A 240 11.11 24.20 5.99
N SER A 241 12.28 24.37 6.61
CA SER A 241 13.51 23.73 6.13
C SER A 241 13.47 22.20 6.27
N ALA A 242 12.83 21.67 7.31
CA ALA A 242 12.59 20.24 7.45
C ALA A 242 11.57 19.73 6.42
N LEU A 243 10.56 20.52 6.06
CA LEU A 243 9.59 20.18 4.99
C LEU A 243 10.24 20.17 3.61
N ASP A 244 11.18 21.07 3.33
CA ASP A 244 11.95 21.08 2.07
C ASP A 244 12.83 19.82 1.91
N LEU A 245 13.12 19.09 3.00
CA LEU A 245 13.82 17.80 2.95
C LEU A 245 12.90 16.63 2.53
N PHE A 246 11.59 16.76 2.73
CA PHE A 246 10.59 15.71 2.44
C PHE A 246 9.71 16.02 1.22
N LEU A 247 9.77 17.24 0.71
CA LEU A 247 9.12 17.64 -0.52
C LEU A 247 10.18 17.63 -1.63
N PRO A 248 9.98 16.90 -2.75
CA PRO A 248 10.89 17.02 -3.89
C PRO A 248 10.91 18.48 -4.31
N ALA A 249 12.11 19.06 -4.33
CA ALA A 249 12.33 20.45 -4.72
C ALA A 249 11.58 20.73 -6.02
N LYS A 250 10.77 21.79 -5.97
CA LYS A 250 9.89 22.24 -7.05
C LYS A 250 10.49 21.99 -8.42
N ALA A 251 9.71 21.32 -9.27
CA ALA A 251 9.75 21.54 -10.70
C ALA A 251 9.74 23.06 -10.94
N VAL A 252 10.89 23.57 -11.40
CA VAL A 252 11.02 24.91 -11.94
C VAL A 252 10.19 24.93 -13.23
N LEU A 253 8.98 25.47 -13.15
CA LEU A 253 8.26 25.92 -14.33
C LEU A 253 8.81 27.31 -14.68
N ALA A 254 9.52 27.37 -15.81
CA ALA A 254 9.65 28.57 -16.61
C ALA A 254 8.31 28.92 -17.27
#